data_AF-A0A0R0K1X7-F1
#
_entry.id   AF-A0A0R0K1X7-F1
#
_cell.length_a   1.000
_cell.length_b   1.000
_cell.length_c   1.000
_cell.angle_alpha   90.00
_cell.angle_beta   90.00
_cell.angle_gamma   90.00
#
_symmetry.space_group_name_H-M   'P 1'
#
loop_
_entity.id
_entity.type
_entity.pdbx_description
1 polymer ?
#
loop_
_entity_poly.entity_id
_entity_poly.type
_entity_poly.pdbx_seq_one_letter_code
_entity_poly.pdbx_strand_id
1 'polypeptide(L)'
;MFIAWGILLPGGILAARYLKHLKGDGWYRIHVYLQYSGLVIVLLALLFAVAELRGFYFSSAHVKCGFATILLACIQPVNAFLRPQKPANGEQASSKRVIWEYFHGIVGRCAVVVGIAALFTGMKHLGDRYDVENVHGLKWAMAIWFLIGALIVIYLEYHERQRIERQISGRGNWVLGNLEEDDSVDLLRPTRTTADKQLQPSARMEVQLEPLNR
;
A
#
# COMPACT_ATOMS: atom_id res chain seq x y z
N MET A 1 16.82 -13.51 1.24
CA MET A 1 15.62 -13.17 0.42
C MET A 1 14.32 -13.20 1.20
N PHE A 2 14.06 -14.23 2.02
CA PHE A 2 12.83 -14.30 2.83
C PHE A 2 12.62 -13.09 3.74
N ILE A 3 13.64 -12.57 4.42
CA ILE A 3 13.49 -11.37 5.27
C ILE A 3 12.95 -10.16 4.47
N ALA A 4 13.45 -9.93 3.25
CA ALA A 4 12.97 -8.84 2.41
C ALA A 4 11.54 -9.07 1.90
N TRP A 5 11.29 -10.21 1.25
CA TRP A 5 10.04 -10.50 0.53
C TRP A 5 8.92 -11.07 1.40
N GLY A 6 9.26 -11.71 2.51
CA GLY A 6 8.32 -12.30 3.47
C GLY A 6 7.98 -11.39 4.63
N ILE A 7 8.81 -10.38 4.94
CA ILE A 7 8.64 -9.53 6.13
C ILE A 7 8.70 -8.04 5.80
N LEU A 8 9.84 -7.53 5.37
CA LEU A 8 10.06 -6.07 5.28
C LEU A 8 9.19 -5.40 4.22
N LEU A 9 9.21 -5.88 2.97
CA LEU A 9 8.48 -5.25 1.87
C LEU A 9 6.95 -5.38 2.06
N PRO A 10 6.39 -6.56 2.40
CA PRO A 10 4.99 -6.66 2.78
C PRO A 10 4.65 -5.81 4.01
N GLY A 11 5.49 -5.81 5.05
CA GLY A 11 5.30 -5.00 6.25
C GLY A 11 5.21 -3.51 5.94
N GLY A 12 6.05 -3.01 5.03
CA GLY A 12 5.97 -1.62 4.57
C GLY A 12 4.67 -1.31 3.84
N ILE A 13 4.11 -2.26 3.09
CA ILE A 13 2.79 -2.11 2.45
C ILE A 13 1.68 -2.07 3.49
N LEU A 14 1.72 -2.96 4.49
CA LEU A 14 0.77 -2.95 5.61
C LEU A 14 0.84 -1.64 6.40
N ALA A 15 2.04 -1.11 6.64
CA ALA A 15 2.23 0.18 7.28
C ALA A 15 1.53 1.32 6.52
N ALA A 16 1.74 1.39 5.19
CA ALA A 16 1.10 2.40 4.34
C ALA A 16 -0.43 2.27 4.26
N ARG A 17 -0.98 1.06 4.48
CA ARG A 17 -2.42 0.81 4.44
C ARG A 17 -3.09 1.07 5.79
N TYR A 18 -2.57 0.50 6.88
CA TYR A 18 -3.27 0.40 8.16
C TYR A 18 -2.76 1.35 9.24
N LEU A 19 -1.53 1.87 9.11
CA LEU A 19 -0.94 2.75 10.13
C LEU A 19 -1.21 4.24 9.88
N LYS A 20 -2.12 4.59 8.96
CA LYS A 20 -2.47 5.99 8.63
C LYS A 20 -3.03 6.79 9.81
N HIS A 21 -3.46 6.12 10.88
CA HIS A 21 -3.92 6.73 12.13
C HIS A 21 -2.79 7.27 13.01
N LEU A 22 -1.53 6.88 12.74
CA LEU A 22 -0.37 7.43 13.45
C LEU A 22 -0.25 8.93 13.18
N LYS A 23 0.11 9.70 14.21
CA LYS A 23 0.25 11.16 14.12
C LYS A 23 1.31 11.55 13.08
N GLY A 24 1.01 12.61 12.31
CA GLY A 24 1.92 13.15 11.30
C GLY A 24 2.15 12.19 10.14
N ASP A 25 3.42 12.01 9.76
CA ASP A 25 3.88 11.16 8.66
C ASP A 25 4.42 9.81 9.12
N GLY A 26 4.09 9.36 10.34
CA GLY A 26 4.64 8.14 10.94
C GLY A 26 4.48 6.90 10.06
N TRP A 27 3.30 6.70 9.47
CA TRP A 27 3.07 5.59 8.52
C TRP A 27 3.98 5.66 7.29
N TYR A 28 4.27 6.87 6.81
CA TYR A 28 5.09 7.11 5.63
C TYR A 28 6.55 6.82 5.95
N ARG A 29 7.03 7.26 7.11
CA ARG A 29 8.38 6.95 7.60
C ARG A 29 8.60 5.46 7.78
N ILE A 30 7.68 4.76 8.46
CA ILE A 30 7.76 3.30 8.64
C ILE A 30 7.75 2.60 7.28
N HIS A 31 6.84 2.98 6.38
CA HIS A 31 6.80 2.46 5.02
C HIS A 31 8.15 2.61 4.32
N VAL A 32 8.67 3.84 4.25
CA VAL A 32 9.91 4.16 3.54
C VAL A 32 11.10 3.40 4.12
N TYR A 33 11.26 3.35 5.44
CA TYR A 33 12.36 2.60 6.05
C TYR A 33 12.28 1.10 5.75
N LEU A 34 11.10 0.50 5.87
CA LEU A 34 10.92 -0.92 5.54
C LEU A 34 11.19 -1.21 4.05
N GLN A 35 10.74 -0.31 3.15
CA GLN A 35 11.01 -0.46 1.71
C GLN A 35 12.50 -0.36 1.39
N TYR A 36 13.21 0.65 1.93
CA TYR A 36 14.64 0.81 1.69
C TYR A 36 15.46 -0.33 2.31
N SER A 37 15.16 -0.74 3.55
CA SER A 37 15.85 -1.88 4.17
C SER A 37 15.62 -3.16 3.37
N GLY A 38 14.39 -3.42 2.91
CA GLY A 38 14.09 -4.55 2.04
C GLY A 38 14.84 -4.49 0.71
N LEU A 39 14.87 -3.33 0.06
CA LEU A 39 15.56 -3.13 -1.21
C LEU A 39 17.08 -3.32 -1.09
N VAL A 40 17.70 -2.80 -0.03
CA VAL A 40 19.13 -3.01 0.24
C VAL A 40 19.46 -4.50 0.38
N ILE A 41 18.66 -5.26 1.14
CA ILE A 41 18.85 -6.70 1.28
C ILE A 41 18.70 -7.42 -0.07
N VAL A 42 17.74 -7.01 -0.90
CA VAL A 42 17.54 -7.56 -2.24
C VAL A 42 18.75 -7.31 -3.15
N LEU A 43 19.28 -6.08 -3.17
CA LEU A 43 20.43 -5.72 -3.99
C LEU A 43 21.71 -6.41 -3.51
N LEU A 44 21.94 -6.51 -2.20
CA LEU A 44 23.08 -7.24 -1.64
C LEU A 44 23.03 -8.73 -1.99
N ALA A 45 21.86 -9.36 -1.89
CA ALA A 45 21.76 -10.77 -2.26
C ALA A 45 21.89 -11.00 -3.76
N LEU A 46 21.43 -10.05 -4.60
CA LEU A 46 21.71 -10.10 -6.03
C LEU A 46 23.22 -10.08 -6.27
N LEU A 47 23.96 -9.18 -5.61
CA LEU A 47 25.41 -9.10 -5.73
C LEU A 47 26.08 -10.42 -5.34
N PHE A 48 25.70 -11.01 -4.20
CA PHE A 48 26.21 -12.32 -3.79
C PHE A 48 25.86 -13.43 -4.77
N ALA A 49 24.63 -13.46 -5.29
CA ALA A 49 24.22 -14.46 -6.27
C ALA A 49 25.02 -14.35 -7.59
N VAL A 50 25.29 -13.14 -8.07
CA VAL A 50 26.12 -12.90 -9.26
C VAL A 50 27.55 -13.37 -9.02
N ALA A 51 28.13 -13.01 -7.86
CA ALA A 51 29.50 -13.36 -7.51
C ALA A 51 29.70 -14.88 -7.44
N GLU A 52 28.75 -15.61 -6.84
CA GLU A 52 28.79 -17.07 -6.71
C GLU A 52 28.57 -17.79 -8.05
N LEU A 53 27.62 -17.33 -8.87
CA LEU A 53 27.28 -18.01 -10.13
C LEU A 53 28.25 -17.70 -11.28
N ARG A 54 29.17 -16.75 -11.11
CA ARG A 54 30.10 -16.25 -12.15
C ARG A 54 29.40 -15.88 -13.48
N GLY A 55 28.12 -15.53 -13.42
CA GLY A 55 27.30 -15.26 -14.60
C GLY A 55 25.80 -15.28 -14.32
N PHE A 56 25.01 -14.75 -15.26
CA PHE A 56 23.54 -14.65 -15.17
C PHE A 56 22.88 -15.50 -16.26
N TYR A 57 22.29 -16.64 -15.90
CA TYR A 57 21.60 -17.53 -16.84
C TYR A 57 20.09 -17.60 -16.54
N PHE A 58 19.26 -17.20 -17.50
CA PHE A 58 17.80 -17.19 -17.41
C PHE A 58 17.16 -18.57 -17.69
N SER A 59 17.73 -19.65 -17.16
CA SER A 59 17.24 -21.00 -17.42
C SER A 59 16.12 -21.43 -16.47
N SER A 60 16.19 -21.03 -15.19
CA SER A 60 15.23 -21.48 -14.18
C SER A 60 14.06 -20.51 -13.98
N ALA A 61 12.91 -21.04 -13.56
CA ALA A 61 11.77 -20.23 -13.16
C ALA A 61 12.13 -19.26 -12.01
N HIS A 62 12.99 -19.70 -11.07
CA HIS A 62 13.47 -18.86 -9.99
C HIS A 62 14.21 -17.62 -10.49
N VAL A 63 15.16 -17.76 -11.42
CA VAL A 63 15.90 -16.60 -11.95
C VAL A 63 14.96 -15.63 -12.67
N LYS A 64 14.00 -16.15 -13.47
CA LYS A 64 13.02 -15.32 -14.18
C LYS A 64 12.12 -14.55 -13.21
N CYS A 65 11.51 -15.23 -12.24
CA CYS A 65 10.67 -14.58 -11.23
C CYS A 65 11.48 -13.62 -10.36
N GLY A 66 12.66 -14.03 -9.89
CA GLY A 66 13.55 -13.21 -9.06
C GLY A 66 13.97 -11.92 -9.75
N PHE A 67 14.42 -12.00 -11.01
CA PHE A 67 14.81 -10.83 -11.79
C PHE A 67 13.63 -9.88 -12.06
N ALA A 68 12.48 -10.42 -12.47
CA ALA A 68 11.26 -9.63 -12.65
C ALA A 68 10.87 -8.91 -11.35
N THR A 69 10.98 -9.60 -10.21
CA THR A 69 10.70 -9.03 -8.90
C THR A 69 11.67 -7.89 -8.56
N ILE A 70 12.97 -8.05 -8.83
CA ILE A 70 13.99 -7.01 -8.60
C ILE A 70 13.69 -5.76 -9.45
N LEU A 71 13.34 -5.93 -10.72
CA LEU A 71 12.95 -4.80 -11.58
C LEU A 71 11.74 -4.06 -11.01
N LEU A 72 10.68 -4.79 -10.63
CA LEU A 72 9.48 -4.20 -10.04
C LEU A 72 9.80 -3.48 -8.72
N ALA A 73 10.70 -4.03 -7.90
CA ALA A 73 11.14 -3.42 -6.64
C ALA A 73 11.92 -2.12 -6.88
N CYS A 74 12.86 -2.11 -7.83
CA CYS A 74 13.67 -0.93 -8.17
C CYS A 74 12.84 0.19 -8.83
N ILE A 75 11.79 -0.15 -9.56
CA ILE A 75 10.87 0.84 -10.13
C ILE A 75 10.10 1.59 -9.03
N GLN A 76 9.86 0.98 -7.86
CA GLN A 76 9.10 1.63 -6.78
C GLN A 76 9.72 2.96 -6.28
N PRO A 77 10.99 3.02 -5.84
CA PRO A 77 11.58 4.28 -5.40
C PRO A 77 11.72 5.30 -6.53
N VAL A 78 11.98 4.85 -7.77
CA VAL A 78 12.01 5.75 -8.94
C VAL A 78 10.63 6.37 -9.17
N ASN A 79 9.58 5.56 -9.15
CA ASN A 79 8.21 6.05 -9.26
C ASN A 79 7.84 6.94 -8.07
N ALA A 80 8.28 6.62 -6.86
CA ALA A 80 8.05 7.45 -5.67
C ALA A 80 8.75 8.81 -5.74
N PHE A 81 9.91 8.89 -6.39
CA PHE A 81 10.59 10.16 -6.65
C PHE A 81 9.79 11.06 -7.60
N LEU A 82 9.07 10.47 -8.56
CA LEU A 82 8.22 11.18 -9.51
C LEU A 82 6.81 11.49 -8.96
N ARG A 83 6.59 11.30 -7.65
CA ARG A 83 5.28 11.45 -7.00
C ARG A 83 4.77 12.89 -7.12
N PRO A 84 3.59 13.10 -7.74
CA PRO A 84 2.94 14.42 -7.75
C PRO A 84 2.57 14.89 -6.34
N GLN A 85 2.54 16.21 -6.12
CA GLN A 85 2.19 16.81 -4.84
C GLN A 85 0.80 16.37 -4.37
N LYS A 86 0.61 16.34 -3.04
CA LYS A 86 -0.72 16.13 -2.46
C LYS A 86 -1.58 17.38 -2.70
N PRO A 87 -2.89 17.25 -2.94
CA PRO A 87 -3.79 18.40 -2.99
C PRO A 87 -3.78 19.14 -1.65
N ALA A 88 -4.08 20.44 -1.66
CA ALA A 88 -4.33 21.17 -0.42
C ALA A 88 -5.65 20.69 0.23
N ASN A 89 -5.88 21.07 1.49
CA ASN A 89 -7.08 20.65 2.21
C ASN A 89 -8.35 21.11 1.46
N GLY A 90 -9.26 20.17 1.19
CA GLY A 90 -10.49 20.43 0.43
C GLY A 90 -10.34 20.41 -1.09
N GLU A 91 -9.11 20.41 -1.63
CA GLU A 91 -8.88 20.34 -3.08
C GLU A 91 -8.97 18.90 -3.60
N GLN A 92 -9.42 18.77 -4.84
CA GLN A 92 -9.41 17.48 -5.52
C GLN A 92 -7.99 17.12 -5.98
N ALA A 93 -7.64 15.84 -5.87
CA ALA A 93 -6.36 15.35 -6.38
C ALA A 93 -6.28 15.53 -7.90
N SER A 94 -5.16 16.07 -8.40
CA SER A 94 -4.91 16.16 -9.84
C SER A 94 -4.94 14.78 -10.51
N SER A 95 -5.31 14.70 -11.79
CA SER A 95 -5.35 13.43 -12.53
C SER A 95 -3.99 12.70 -12.51
N LYS A 96 -2.88 13.45 -12.57
CA LYS A 96 -1.52 12.91 -12.46
C LYS A 96 -1.32 12.21 -11.12
N ARG A 97 -1.81 12.80 -10.03
CA ARG A 97 -1.71 12.24 -8.68
C ARG A 97 -2.49 10.94 -8.57
N VAL A 98 -3.73 10.93 -9.07
CA VAL A 98 -4.60 9.73 -9.05
C VAL A 98 -3.96 8.59 -9.86
N ILE A 99 -3.46 8.87 -11.07
CA ILE A 99 -2.75 7.87 -11.90
C ILE A 99 -1.54 7.31 -11.16
N TRP A 100 -0.74 8.18 -10.54
CA TRP A 100 0.44 7.77 -9.77
C TRP A 100 0.06 6.85 -8.60
N GLU A 101 -1.03 7.13 -7.88
CA GLU A 101 -1.48 6.30 -6.75
C GLU A 101 -1.89 4.89 -7.20
N TYR A 102 -2.64 4.79 -8.30
CA TYR A 102 -2.99 3.49 -8.89
C TYR A 102 -1.75 2.75 -9.39
N PHE A 103 -0.88 3.41 -10.15
CA PHE A 103 0.32 2.79 -10.68
C PHE A 103 1.24 2.29 -9.57
N HIS A 104 1.53 3.13 -8.57
CA HIS A 104 2.35 2.75 -7.43
C HIS A 104 1.75 1.55 -6.67
N GLY A 105 0.45 1.60 -6.39
CA GLY A 105 -0.25 0.53 -5.68
C GLY A 105 -0.28 -0.79 -6.45
N ILE A 106 -0.58 -0.75 -7.76
CA ILE A 106 -0.67 -1.94 -8.61
C ILE A 106 0.71 -2.58 -8.78
N VAL A 107 1.72 -1.79 -9.19
CA VAL A 107 3.08 -2.31 -9.40
C VAL A 107 3.64 -2.86 -8.09
N GLY A 108 3.34 -2.21 -6.94
CA GLY A 108 3.78 -2.69 -5.63
C GLY A 108 3.18 -4.04 -5.25
N ARG A 109 1.88 -4.22 -5.49
CA ARG A 109 1.19 -5.51 -5.27
C ARG A 109 1.70 -6.59 -6.21
N CYS A 110 1.91 -6.27 -7.48
CA CYS A 110 2.52 -7.18 -8.44
C CYS A 110 3.91 -7.61 -7.98
N ALA A 111 4.74 -6.69 -7.48
CA ALA A 111 6.06 -7.01 -6.94
C ALA A 111 5.99 -8.03 -5.81
N VAL A 112 5.05 -7.89 -4.87
CA VAL A 112 4.86 -8.88 -3.78
C VAL A 112 4.44 -10.23 -4.33
N VAL A 113 3.46 -10.29 -5.23
CA VAL A 113 2.98 -11.57 -5.80
C VAL A 113 4.11 -12.30 -6.54
N VAL A 114 4.84 -11.60 -7.41
CA VAL A 114 5.98 -12.19 -8.14
C VAL A 114 7.11 -12.54 -7.18
N GLY A 115 7.34 -11.75 -6.12
CA GLY A 115 8.33 -12.04 -5.08
C GLY A 115 8.02 -13.30 -4.27
N ILE A 116 6.76 -13.52 -3.93
CA ILE A 116 6.31 -14.78 -3.30
C ILE A 116 6.55 -15.96 -4.24
N ALA A 117 6.20 -15.83 -5.52
CA ALA A 117 6.47 -16.85 -6.52
C ALA A 117 8.00 -17.13 -6.66
N ALA A 118 8.83 -16.08 -6.60
CA ALA A 118 10.28 -16.21 -6.63
C ALA A 118 10.83 -16.97 -5.42
N LEU A 119 10.24 -16.80 -4.23
CA LEU A 119 10.61 -17.57 -3.04
C LEU A 119 10.25 -19.07 -3.20
N PHE A 120 9.03 -19.40 -3.63
CA PHE A 120 8.62 -20.79 -3.82
C PHE A 120 9.42 -21.50 -4.91
N THR A 121 9.65 -20.84 -6.04
CA THR A 121 10.50 -21.38 -7.11
C THR A 121 11.96 -21.49 -6.69
N GLY A 122 12.45 -20.60 -5.81
CA GLY A 122 13.78 -20.69 -5.21
C GLY A 122 13.91 -21.90 -4.28
N MET A 123 12.90 -22.16 -3.44
CA MET A 123 12.87 -23.35 -2.60
C MET A 123 12.83 -24.64 -3.43
N LYS A 124 12.09 -24.66 -4.53
CA LYS A 124 12.11 -25.78 -5.47
C LYS A 124 13.52 -25.96 -6.07
N HIS A 125 14.13 -24.88 -6.55
CA HIS A 125 15.47 -24.92 -7.12
C HIS A 125 16.53 -25.42 -6.11
N LEU A 126 16.40 -25.04 -4.83
CA LEU A 126 17.27 -25.51 -3.75
C LEU A 126 17.15 -27.02 -3.56
N GLY A 127 15.92 -27.55 -3.54
CA GLY A 127 15.68 -28.99 -3.42
C GLY A 127 16.22 -29.77 -4.62
N ASP A 128 15.90 -29.31 -5.84
CA ASP A 128 16.31 -30.01 -7.07
C ASP A 128 17.84 -30.02 -7.27
N ARG A 129 18.56 -28.99 -6.80
CA ARG A 129 20.00 -28.83 -7.05
C ARG A 129 20.90 -29.36 -5.93
N TYR A 130 20.47 -29.25 -4.67
CA TYR A 130 21.33 -29.54 -3.52
C TYR A 130 20.80 -30.70 -2.66
N ASP A 131 19.71 -31.34 -3.06
CA ASP A 131 19.08 -32.48 -2.36
C ASP A 131 18.89 -32.23 -0.86
N VAL A 132 18.52 -30.99 -0.52
CA VAL A 132 18.36 -30.59 0.89
C VAL A 132 17.06 -31.21 1.42
N GLU A 133 17.20 -32.22 2.29
CA GLU A 133 16.09 -33.00 2.87
C GLU A 133 14.97 -32.12 3.46
N ASN A 134 15.34 -30.99 4.08
CA ASN A 134 14.40 -30.11 4.79
C ASN A 134 13.62 -29.13 3.88
N VAL A 135 13.85 -29.16 2.56
CA VAL A 135 13.19 -28.23 1.62
C VAL A 135 11.67 -28.36 1.64
N HIS A 136 11.14 -29.57 1.85
CA HIS A 136 9.70 -29.77 1.97
C HIS A 136 9.13 -29.05 3.21
N GLY A 137 9.75 -29.24 4.37
CA GLY A 137 9.35 -28.56 5.61
C GLY A 137 9.44 -27.04 5.50
N LEU A 138 10.51 -26.51 4.91
CA LEU A 138 10.69 -25.08 4.68
C LEU A 138 9.63 -24.49 3.72
N LYS A 139 9.24 -25.23 2.66
CA LYS A 139 8.14 -24.82 1.76
C LYS A 139 6.81 -24.73 2.51
N TRP A 140 6.50 -25.69 3.38
CA TRP A 140 5.28 -25.64 4.20
C TRP A 140 5.30 -24.52 5.23
N ALA A 141 6.42 -24.33 5.93
CA ALA A 141 6.59 -23.21 6.86
C ALA A 141 6.35 -21.86 6.17
N MET A 142 6.89 -21.70 4.96
CA MET A 142 6.68 -20.50 4.14
C MET A 142 5.22 -20.34 3.69
N ALA A 143 4.54 -21.44 3.30
CA ALA A 143 3.12 -21.40 2.96
C ALA A 143 2.24 -21.00 4.16
N ILE A 144 2.53 -21.54 5.34
CA ILE A 144 1.84 -21.18 6.59
C ILE A 144 2.09 -19.70 6.93
N TRP A 145 3.32 -19.21 6.78
CA TRP A 145 3.65 -17.80 7.00
C TRP A 145 2.82 -16.86 6.12
N PHE A 146 2.73 -17.14 4.81
CA PHE A 146 1.91 -16.33 3.91
C PHE A 146 0.41 -16.48 4.16
N LEU A 147 -0.05 -17.65 4.60
CA LEU A 147 -1.44 -17.87 4.99
C LEU A 147 -1.80 -17.01 6.22
N ILE A 148 -0.95 -17.00 7.25
CA ILE A 148 -1.13 -16.15 8.44
C ILE A 148 -1.15 -14.68 8.02
N GLY A 149 -0.20 -14.25 7.18
CA GLY A 149 -0.18 -12.88 6.66
C GLY A 149 -1.46 -12.51 5.90
N ALA A 150 -1.99 -13.42 5.08
CA ALA A 150 -3.25 -13.22 4.36
C ALA A 150 -4.45 -13.11 5.31
N LEU A 151 -4.52 -13.95 6.34
CA LEU A 151 -5.57 -13.89 7.37
C LEU A 151 -5.53 -12.57 8.15
N ILE A 152 -4.33 -12.08 8.50
CA ILE A 152 -4.15 -10.77 9.13
C ILE A 152 -4.68 -9.66 8.21
N VAL A 153 -4.35 -9.68 6.92
CA VAL A 153 -4.84 -8.70 5.95
C VAL A 153 -6.36 -8.73 5.85
N ILE A 154 -6.97 -9.93 5.78
CA ILE A 154 -8.43 -10.09 5.75
C ILE A 154 -9.06 -9.50 7.01
N TYR A 155 -8.51 -9.81 8.18
CA TYR A 155 -8.99 -9.29 9.46
C TYR A 155 -8.90 -7.75 9.52
N LEU A 156 -7.78 -7.17 9.12
CA LEU A 156 -7.58 -5.72 9.12
C LEU A 156 -8.48 -5.02 8.10
N GLU A 157 -8.70 -5.60 6.92
CA GLU A 157 -9.60 -5.07 5.90
C GLU A 157 -11.07 -5.17 6.34
N TYR A 158 -11.46 -6.24 7.05
CA TYR A 158 -12.77 -6.35 7.67
C TYR A 158 -13.01 -5.25 8.71
N HIS A 159 -12.03 -5.03 9.61
CA HIS A 159 -12.12 -3.97 10.61
C HIS A 159 -12.16 -2.57 9.99
N GLU A 160 -11.36 -2.31 8.96
CA GLU A 160 -11.38 -1.03 8.24
C GLU A 160 -12.73 -0.78 7.55
N ARG A 161 -13.34 -1.81 6.97
CA ARG A 161 -14.69 -1.71 6.38
C ARG A 161 -15.75 -1.40 7.44
N GLN A 162 -15.73 -2.10 8.57
CA GLN A 162 -16.65 -1.80 9.67
C GLN A 162 -16.48 -0.37 10.20
N ARG A 163 -15.23 0.11 10.31
CA ARG A 163 -14.96 1.49 10.75
C ARG A 163 -15.58 2.52 9.79
N ILE A 164 -15.40 2.30 8.49
CA ILE A 164 -15.99 3.16 7.45
C ILE A 164 -17.52 3.11 7.49
N GLU A 165 -18.12 1.93 7.63
CA GLU A 165 -19.58 1.77 7.72
C GLU A 165 -20.14 2.49 8.96
N ARG A 166 -19.49 2.39 10.12
CA ARG A 166 -19.88 3.12 11.33
C ARG A 166 -19.80 4.63 11.15
N GLN A 167 -18.78 5.14 10.47
CA GLN A 167 -18.67 6.58 10.17
C GLN A 167 -19.80 7.06 9.25
N ILE A 168 -20.15 6.27 8.22
CA ILE A 168 -21.25 6.60 7.30
C ILE A 168 -22.61 6.52 8.02
N SER A 169 -22.86 5.44 8.78
CA SER A 169 -24.09 5.27 9.54
C SER A 169 -24.25 6.31 10.65
N GLY A 170 -23.16 6.69 11.32
CA GLY A 170 -23.15 7.75 12.31
C GLY A 170 -23.52 9.09 11.67
N ARG A 171 -22.88 9.46 10.56
CA ARG A 171 -23.15 10.72 9.84
C ARG A 171 -24.59 10.82 9.33
N GLY A 172 -25.17 9.72 8.86
CA GLY A 172 -26.59 9.69 8.44
C GLY A 172 -27.58 10.03 9.56
N ASN A 173 -27.21 9.77 10.83
CA ASN A 173 -28.06 10.03 11.98
C ASN A 173 -27.98 11.48 12.49
N TRP A 174 -26.96 12.25 12.08
CA TRP A 174 -26.72 13.65 12.52
C TRP A 174 -27.35 14.72 11.61
N VAL A 175 -28.17 14.35 10.62
CA VAL A 175 -28.77 15.30 9.65
C VAL A 175 -29.91 16.16 10.24
N LEU A 176 -29.97 16.37 11.55
CA LEU A 176 -30.98 17.27 12.16
C LEU A 176 -30.47 18.18 13.28
N GLY A 177 -29.16 18.30 13.50
CA GLY A 177 -28.66 19.22 14.52
C GLY A 177 -27.22 19.66 14.30
N ASN A 178 -27.05 20.95 14.04
CA ASN A 178 -25.82 21.74 14.08
C ASN A 178 -24.64 21.28 13.21
N LEU A 179 -24.46 22.02 12.13
CA LEU A 179 -23.41 21.88 11.13
C LEU A 179 -22.33 22.93 11.41
N GLU A 180 -21.70 22.84 12.58
CA GLU A 180 -20.45 23.53 12.86
C GLU A 180 -19.50 22.47 13.43
N GLU A 181 -18.31 22.35 12.84
CA GLU A 181 -17.20 21.45 13.22
C GLU A 181 -17.21 20.00 12.67
N ASP A 182 -16.88 19.81 11.37
CA ASP A 182 -16.11 18.61 10.96
C ASP A 182 -15.31 18.86 9.67
N ASP A 183 -14.05 19.29 9.82
CA ASP A 183 -13.11 19.57 8.71
C ASP A 183 -12.40 18.30 8.17
N SER A 184 -12.90 17.09 8.46
CA SER A 184 -12.31 15.83 7.97
C SER A 184 -12.85 15.40 6.60
N VAL A 185 -12.62 16.23 5.58
CA VAL A 185 -13.16 16.08 4.22
C VAL A 185 -12.22 15.26 3.32
N ASP A 186 -12.49 13.96 3.15
CA ASP A 186 -11.99 13.13 2.04
C ASP A 186 -13.09 12.95 0.99
N LEU A 187 -13.05 13.75 -0.09
CA LEU A 187 -14.08 13.82 -1.14
C LEU A 187 -13.92 12.79 -2.26
N LEU A 188 -13.01 11.81 -2.12
CA LEU A 188 -12.79 10.82 -3.18
C LEU A 188 -13.68 9.57 -3.05
N ARG A 189 -14.98 9.77 -2.83
CA ARG A 189 -15.98 8.74 -3.13
C ARG A 189 -16.98 9.26 -4.16
N PRO A 190 -17.03 8.65 -5.37
CA PRO A 190 -18.03 8.99 -6.36
C PRO A 190 -19.37 8.41 -5.92
N THR A 191 -20.10 9.13 -5.07
CA THR A 191 -21.52 8.88 -4.87
C THR A 191 -22.23 9.38 -6.12
N ARG A 192 -22.44 8.44 -7.04
CA ARG A 192 -23.23 8.61 -8.25
C ARG A 192 -24.70 8.63 -7.87
N THR A 193 -25.20 9.73 -7.32
CA THR A 193 -26.63 9.99 -7.18
C THR A 193 -27.06 10.91 -8.31
N THR A 194 -27.46 10.29 -9.41
CA THR A 194 -28.39 10.84 -10.38
C THR A 194 -29.75 11.08 -9.70
N ALA A 195 -30.40 12.19 -10.06
CA ALA A 195 -31.67 12.74 -9.52
C ALA A 195 -31.49 13.44 -8.15
N ASP A 196 -31.85 14.71 -7.94
CA ASP A 196 -32.92 15.50 -8.53
C ASP A 196 -32.48 16.93 -8.88
N LYS A 197 -32.86 17.36 -10.08
CA LYS A 197 -33.04 18.79 -10.38
C LYS A 197 -34.31 19.25 -9.67
N GLN A 198 -34.20 19.72 -8.43
CA GLN A 198 -35.22 20.59 -7.86
C GLN A 198 -34.61 21.93 -7.45
N LEU A 199 -35.03 22.93 -8.24
CA LEU A 199 -34.95 24.36 -8.01
C LEU A 199 -35.46 24.69 -6.60
N GLN A 200 -34.69 25.42 -5.78
CA GLN A 200 -35.19 26.35 -4.74
C GLN A 200 -34.08 27.29 -4.23
N PRO A 201 -34.42 28.49 -3.70
CA PRO A 201 -33.70 29.72 -4.04
C PRO A 201 -32.80 30.28 -2.92
N SER A 202 -31.73 30.96 -3.37
CA SER A 202 -31.09 32.15 -2.79
C SER A 202 -31.26 32.35 -1.27
N ALA A 203 -30.40 31.68 -0.49
CA ALA A 203 -30.21 31.99 0.92
C ALA A 203 -29.36 33.26 1.04
N ARG A 204 -29.99 34.30 1.59
CA ARG A 204 -29.46 35.63 1.89
C ARG A 204 -28.36 35.51 2.97
N MET A 205 -27.12 35.83 2.61
CA MET A 205 -25.97 35.83 3.51
C MET A 205 -25.98 37.13 4.33
N GLU A 206 -26.47 37.07 5.58
CA GLU A 206 -26.34 38.18 6.53
C GLU A 206 -24.94 38.14 7.16
N VAL A 207 -24.11 39.10 6.77
CA VAL A 207 -22.79 39.34 7.35
C VAL A 207 -22.99 40.08 8.67
N GLN A 208 -22.79 39.40 9.80
CA GLN A 208 -22.74 40.02 11.11
C GLN A 208 -21.41 40.79 11.26
N LEU A 209 -21.50 42.10 11.45
CA LEU A 209 -20.35 42.97 11.72
C LEU A 209 -20.13 43.05 13.23
N GLU A 210 -18.92 42.69 13.66
CA GLU A 210 -18.47 42.68 15.04
C GLU A 210 -18.31 44.12 15.60
N PRO A 211 -18.73 44.40 16.85
CA PRO A 211 -18.78 45.77 17.38
C PRO A 211 -17.38 46.31 17.72
N LEU A 212 -17.07 47.49 17.17
CA LEU A 212 -15.86 48.26 17.46
C LEU A 212 -15.79 48.64 18.95
N ASN A 213 -14.80 48.08 19.64
CA ASN A 213 -14.46 48.42 21.01
C ASN A 213 -13.93 49.86 21.09
N ARG A 214 -14.38 50.61 22.09
CA ARG A 214 -14.17 52.05 22.27
C ARG A 214 -12.82 52.38 22.90
#